data_AF-A0A964F6F9-F1
#
_entry.id   AF-A0A964F6F9-F1
#
_cell.length_a   1.000
_cell.length_b   1.000
_cell.length_c   1.000
_cell.angle_alpha   90.00
_cell.angle_beta   90.00
_cell.angle_gamma   90.00
#
_symmetry.space_group_name_H-M   'P 1'
#
loop_
_entity.id
_entity.type
_entity.pdbx_description
1 polymer ?
#
loop_
_entity_poly.entity_id
_entity_poly.type
_entity_poly.pdbx_seq_one_letter_code
_entity_poly.pdbx_strand_id
1 'polypeptide(L)'
;MIARRRARIARLRRRVHFILDSGVNDHAARVAHGFLIALVIASVVAVVLETVPQLHERYQIVFDAIEFVALVGFSIEYALRIWSAPDSAPYFGLTPWRARLAYARTPYAIVDLLTVLPFYLGLFLPGDFRVLLLLRLARFFKLARYSPGMRSLAAALKAERKALGASAVIIFGVVLVMASAMHIAEHAAQPDKFGSIPESMWWAVVTITTVGYGDVVPVTIIGRMIAGFTAFMGFLLLALPVGIVATAFAEEIHRREFVVTWSMIAHVPLFATLDASEIAEIMHYLRAQTVPAGTIVVRRGEEAHCMYFVAAGEVEVDLPHNAVRLGEGQFFGEIAVMRKTRRTATVRTTLPSKLLVLDAGDLGTLMARNPEIGRRIEEAIAAYGDVPGITARGDMTGDEVGQPPQES
;
A
#
# COMPACT_ATOMS: atom_id res chain seq x y z
N MET A 1 -9.87 -41.67 15.06
CA MET A 1 -8.91 -40.74 15.73
C MET A 1 -8.06 -39.93 14.75
N ILE A 2 -7.55 -40.53 13.66
CA ILE A 2 -6.68 -39.88 12.66
C ILE A 2 -7.37 -38.73 11.90
N ALA A 3 -8.64 -38.90 11.49
CA ALA A 3 -9.40 -37.87 10.78
C ALA A 3 -9.63 -36.60 11.61
N ARG A 4 -9.93 -36.73 12.91
CA ARG A 4 -10.07 -35.59 13.83
C ARG A 4 -8.75 -34.83 14.03
N ARG A 5 -7.61 -35.53 14.13
CA ARG A 5 -6.27 -34.91 14.17
C ARG A 5 -5.96 -34.14 12.89
N ARG A 6 -6.23 -34.72 11.71
CA ARG A 6 -6.04 -34.05 10.40
C ARG A 6 -6.89 -32.78 10.28
N ALA A 7 -8.16 -32.83 10.71
CA ALA A 7 -9.04 -31.68 10.70
C ALA A 7 -8.58 -30.56 11.64
N ARG A 8 -8.06 -30.90 12.83
CA ARG A 8 -7.51 -29.92 13.79
C ARG A 8 -6.25 -29.24 13.25
N ILE A 9 -5.35 -30.02 12.65
CA ILE A 9 -4.12 -29.52 12.01
C ILE A 9 -4.45 -28.58 10.85
N ALA A 10 -5.40 -28.95 9.98
CA ALA A 10 -5.83 -28.08 8.88
C ALA A 10 -6.52 -26.80 9.36
N ARG A 11 -7.20 -26.82 10.50
CA ARG A 11 -7.79 -25.62 11.11
C ARG A 11 -6.72 -24.70 11.68
N LEU A 12 -5.72 -25.26 12.37
CA LEU A 12 -4.58 -24.51 12.89
C LEU A 12 -3.74 -23.89 11.77
N ARG A 13 -3.49 -24.66 10.70
CA ARG A 13 -2.72 -24.22 9.53
C ARG A 13 -3.38 -23.05 8.81
N ARG A 14 -4.70 -23.10 8.61
CA ARG A 14 -5.50 -21.97 8.10
C ARG A 14 -5.43 -20.75 9.01
N ARG A 15 -5.51 -20.95 10.34
CA ARG A 15 -5.41 -19.85 11.31
C ARG A 15 -4.02 -19.18 11.26
N VAL A 16 -2.95 -19.97 11.18
CA VAL A 16 -1.58 -19.46 11.04
C VAL A 16 -1.41 -18.70 9.72
N HIS A 17 -1.88 -19.25 8.61
CA HIS A 17 -1.86 -18.54 7.32
C HIS A 17 -2.59 -17.20 7.41
N PHE A 18 -3.79 -17.19 8.00
CA PHE A 18 -4.57 -15.96 8.18
C PHE A 18 -3.83 -14.92 9.02
N ILE A 19 -3.25 -15.31 10.15
CA ILE A 19 -2.47 -14.41 11.03
C ILE A 19 -1.25 -13.85 10.28
N LEU A 20 -0.55 -14.67 9.50
CA LEU A 20 0.71 -14.27 8.86
C LEU A 20 0.53 -13.47 7.56
N ASP A 21 -0.52 -13.73 6.76
CA ASP A 21 -0.68 -13.11 5.43
C ASP A 21 -1.93 -12.21 5.27
N SER A 22 -2.99 -12.36 6.07
CA SER A 22 -4.32 -11.78 5.72
C SER A 22 -5.11 -11.10 6.83
N GLY A 23 -4.66 -11.17 8.09
CA GLY A 23 -5.42 -10.72 9.27
C GLY A 23 -5.45 -9.21 9.51
N VAL A 24 -5.85 -8.41 8.52
CA VAL A 24 -5.86 -6.92 8.63
C VAL A 24 -6.69 -6.43 9.84
N ASN A 25 -7.79 -7.13 10.17
CA ASN A 25 -8.69 -6.79 11.28
C ASN A 25 -8.54 -7.70 12.52
N ASP A 26 -7.54 -8.58 12.56
CA ASP A 26 -7.33 -9.47 13.70
C ASP A 26 -6.29 -8.89 14.67
N HIS A 27 -6.61 -8.84 15.96
CA HIS A 27 -5.67 -8.35 16.97
C HIS A 27 -4.40 -9.20 17.04
N ALA A 28 -4.51 -10.53 16.94
CA ALA A 28 -3.36 -11.42 16.97
C ALA A 28 -2.46 -11.23 15.74
N ALA A 29 -3.03 -10.95 14.57
CA ALA A 29 -2.28 -10.66 13.36
C ALA A 29 -1.55 -9.31 13.46
N ARG A 30 -2.23 -8.25 13.93
CA ARG A 30 -1.60 -6.94 14.15
C ARG A 30 -0.44 -7.02 15.13
N VAL A 31 -0.60 -7.75 16.24
CA VAL A 31 0.47 -7.96 17.23
C VAL A 31 1.62 -8.76 16.63
N ALA A 32 1.34 -9.86 15.91
CA ALA A 32 2.38 -10.67 15.27
C ALA A 32 3.16 -9.89 14.21
N HIS A 33 2.47 -9.14 13.34
CA HIS A 33 3.11 -8.29 12.33
C HIS A 33 3.92 -7.17 12.97
N GLY A 34 3.35 -6.48 13.98
CA GLY A 34 4.06 -5.43 14.72
C GLY A 34 5.32 -5.95 15.40
N PHE A 35 5.26 -7.12 16.04
CA PHE A 35 6.42 -7.78 16.63
C PHE A 35 7.49 -8.13 15.58
N LEU A 36 7.10 -8.73 14.44
CA LEU A 36 8.06 -9.07 13.38
C LEU A 36 8.71 -7.83 12.77
N ILE A 37 7.95 -6.75 12.56
CA ILE A 37 8.48 -5.47 12.07
C ILE A 37 9.47 -4.88 13.08
N ALA A 38 9.11 -4.83 14.37
CA ALA A 38 10.00 -4.34 15.42
C ALA A 38 11.28 -5.17 15.50
N LEU A 39 11.18 -6.49 15.37
CA LEU A 39 12.32 -7.41 15.35
C LEU A 39 13.22 -7.17 14.14
N VAL A 40 12.65 -6.93 12.94
CA VAL A 40 13.42 -6.55 11.74
C VAL A 40 14.17 -5.25 11.97
N ILE A 41 13.49 -4.20 12.43
CA ILE A 41 14.11 -2.89 12.69
C ILE A 41 15.23 -3.02 13.71
N ALA A 42 14.98 -3.67 14.85
CA ALA A 42 15.99 -3.90 15.88
C ALA A 42 17.19 -4.68 15.33
N SER A 43 16.96 -5.72 14.53
CA SER A 43 18.04 -6.53 13.94
C SER A 43 18.88 -5.76 12.91
N VAL A 44 18.27 -4.87 12.13
CA VAL A 44 18.98 -4.04 11.14
C VAL A 44 19.80 -2.97 11.86
N VAL A 45 19.22 -2.30 12.85
CA VAL A 45 19.94 -1.32 13.68
C VAL A 45 21.11 -1.98 14.40
N ALA A 46 20.92 -3.16 14.99
CA ALA A 46 21.99 -3.91 15.64
C ALA A 46 23.15 -4.19 14.67
N VAL A 47 22.88 -4.72 13.47
CA VAL A 47 23.91 -4.99 12.46
C VAL A 47 24.66 -3.72 12.05
N VAL A 48 23.96 -2.58 11.90
CA VAL A 48 24.61 -1.30 11.57
C VAL A 48 25.50 -0.84 12.72
N LEU A 49 25.02 -0.85 13.96
CA LEU A 49 25.80 -0.42 15.13
C LEU A 49 26.97 -1.35 15.43
N GLU A 50 26.83 -2.65 15.16
CA GLU A 50 27.91 -3.64 15.28
C GLU A 50 29.10 -3.32 14.36
N THR A 51 28.89 -2.61 13.24
CA THR A 51 30.00 -2.18 12.38
C THR A 51 30.91 -1.11 13.00
N VAL A 52 30.49 -0.48 14.10
CA VAL A 52 31.26 0.54 14.82
C VAL A 52 32.11 -0.17 15.90
N PRO A 53 33.46 -0.18 15.81
CA PRO A 53 34.31 -0.97 16.69
C PRO A 53 34.09 -0.69 18.19
N GLN A 54 33.93 0.58 18.57
CA GLN A 54 33.75 0.97 19.97
C GLN A 54 32.42 0.48 20.56
N LEU A 55 31.37 0.37 19.72
CA LEU A 55 30.07 -0.15 20.14
C LEU A 55 30.10 -1.68 20.17
N HIS A 56 30.75 -2.30 19.19
CA HIS A 56 30.93 -3.75 19.15
C HIS A 56 31.62 -4.26 20.41
N GLU A 57 32.77 -3.69 20.78
CA GLU A 57 33.53 -4.10 21.97
C GLU A 57 32.73 -3.93 23.27
N ARG A 58 31.87 -2.90 23.36
CA ARG A 58 31.10 -2.58 24.57
C ARG A 58 29.79 -3.37 24.70
N TYR A 59 29.13 -3.68 23.58
CA TYR A 59 27.77 -4.23 23.55
C TYR A 59 27.67 -5.57 22.81
N GLN A 60 28.79 -6.27 22.58
CA GLN A 60 28.86 -7.54 21.85
C GLN A 60 27.75 -8.53 22.28
N ILE A 61 27.61 -8.77 23.58
CA ILE A 61 26.60 -9.70 24.13
C ILE A 61 25.17 -9.30 23.75
N VAL A 62 24.88 -7.99 23.72
CA VAL A 62 23.56 -7.47 23.35
C VAL A 62 23.30 -7.68 21.86
N PHE A 63 24.29 -7.43 21.00
CA PHE A 63 24.18 -7.68 19.56
C PHE A 63 23.99 -9.16 19.25
N ASP A 64 24.78 -10.03 19.87
CA ASP A 64 24.65 -11.49 19.73
C ASP A 64 23.27 -11.98 20.20
N ALA A 65 22.75 -11.44 21.30
CA ALA A 65 21.42 -11.76 21.79
C ALA A 65 20.32 -11.31 20.82
N ILE A 66 20.40 -10.09 20.28
CA ILE A 66 19.45 -9.58 19.27
C ILE A 66 19.51 -10.45 18.01
N GLU A 67 20.71 -10.81 17.55
CA GLU A 67 20.89 -11.69 16.40
C GLU A 67 20.27 -13.07 16.64
N PHE A 68 20.51 -13.68 17.80
CA PHE A 68 19.95 -14.97 18.14
C PHE A 68 18.41 -14.93 18.21
N VAL A 69 17.83 -13.92 18.87
CA VAL A 69 16.37 -13.75 18.95
C VAL A 69 15.77 -13.51 17.55
N ALA A 70 16.41 -12.67 16.73
CA ALA A 70 15.98 -12.41 15.36
C ALA A 70 16.03 -13.67 14.50
N LEU A 71 17.12 -14.44 14.59
CA LEU A 71 17.27 -15.72 13.90
C LEU A 71 16.15 -16.68 14.28
N VAL A 72 15.95 -16.94 15.57
CA VAL A 72 14.93 -17.88 16.04
C VAL A 72 13.55 -17.42 15.58
N GLY A 73 13.23 -16.14 15.75
CA GLY A 73 11.96 -15.55 15.31
C GLY A 73 11.73 -15.70 13.81
N PHE A 74 12.71 -15.36 12.99
CA PHE A 74 12.61 -15.43 11.52
C PHE A 74 12.62 -16.86 10.98
N SER A 75 13.36 -17.78 11.60
CA SER A 75 13.33 -19.20 11.24
C SER A 75 11.97 -19.81 11.55
N ILE A 76 11.38 -19.49 12.71
CA ILE A 76 10.02 -19.92 13.06
C ILE A 76 9.00 -19.33 12.08
N GLU A 77 9.09 -18.02 11.79
CA GLU A 77 8.22 -17.35 10.81
C GLU A 77 8.28 -18.04 9.44
N TYR A 78 9.49 -18.30 8.92
CA TYR A 78 9.70 -18.95 7.63
C TYR A 78 9.15 -20.38 7.60
N ALA A 79 9.42 -21.16 8.65
CA ALA A 79 8.92 -22.52 8.79
C ALA A 79 7.39 -22.57 8.85
N LEU A 80 6.77 -21.67 9.62
CA LEU A 80 5.31 -21.55 9.72
C LEU A 80 4.68 -21.18 8.38
N ARG A 81 5.30 -20.26 7.63
CA ARG A 81 4.84 -19.85 6.28
C ARG A 81 4.89 -20.99 5.27
N ILE A 82 6.00 -21.72 5.19
CA ILE A 82 6.10 -22.93 4.35
C ILE A 82 5.07 -23.97 4.81
N TRP A 83 4.96 -24.20 6.12
CA TRP A 83 4.02 -25.18 6.65
C TRP A 83 2.58 -24.85 6.29
N SER A 84 2.22 -23.56 6.31
CA SER A 84 0.86 -23.06 6.03
C SER A 84 0.54 -22.83 4.55
N ALA A 85 1.54 -22.74 3.68
CA ALA A 85 1.38 -22.49 2.24
C ALA A 85 0.31 -23.36 1.54
N PRO A 86 0.17 -24.68 1.79
CA PRO A 86 -0.82 -25.51 1.09
C PRO A 86 -2.29 -25.10 1.25
N ASP A 87 -2.62 -24.32 2.29
CA ASP A 87 -3.99 -23.84 2.52
C ASP A 87 -4.24 -22.44 1.94
N SER A 88 -3.25 -21.84 1.28
CA SER A 88 -3.41 -20.54 0.64
C SER A 88 -4.16 -20.65 -0.69
N ALA A 89 -5.00 -19.67 -0.99
CA ALA A 89 -5.83 -19.65 -2.19
C ALA A 89 -5.04 -19.87 -3.51
N PRO A 90 -3.83 -19.31 -3.71
CA PRO A 90 -3.06 -19.50 -4.95
C PRO A 90 -2.60 -20.94 -5.20
N TYR A 91 -2.58 -21.81 -4.18
CA TYR A 91 -2.06 -23.17 -4.29
C TYR A 91 -3.14 -24.24 -4.10
N PHE A 92 -4.41 -23.84 -4.14
CA PHE A 92 -5.53 -24.75 -4.02
C PHE A 92 -5.48 -25.83 -5.13
N GLY A 93 -5.64 -27.10 -4.75
CA GLY A 93 -5.57 -28.24 -5.69
C GLY A 93 -4.16 -28.81 -5.95
N LEU A 94 -3.09 -28.14 -5.49
CA LEU A 94 -1.74 -28.72 -5.55
C LEU A 94 -1.51 -29.74 -4.43
N THR A 95 -0.63 -30.71 -4.67
CA THR A 95 -0.16 -31.58 -3.57
C THR A 95 0.59 -30.74 -2.52
N PRO A 96 0.54 -31.09 -1.23
CA PRO A 96 1.14 -30.29 -0.17
C PRO A 96 2.63 -30.01 -0.36
N TRP A 97 3.37 -30.93 -0.98
CA TRP A 97 4.79 -30.71 -1.30
C TRP A 97 4.99 -29.71 -2.44
N ARG A 98 4.20 -29.81 -3.52
CA ARG A 98 4.27 -28.88 -4.65
C ARG A 98 3.87 -27.46 -4.23
N ALA A 99 2.84 -27.31 -3.39
CA ALA A 99 2.44 -26.02 -2.85
C ALA A 99 3.57 -25.35 -2.04
N ARG A 100 4.29 -26.13 -1.21
CA ARG A 100 5.44 -25.64 -0.44
C ARG A 100 6.60 -25.21 -1.33
N LEU A 101 6.93 -26.01 -2.34
CA LEU A 101 7.99 -25.68 -3.28
C LEU A 101 7.63 -24.46 -4.15
N ALA A 102 6.37 -24.34 -4.56
CA ALA A 102 5.86 -23.17 -5.28
C ALA A 102 5.98 -21.91 -4.41
N TYR A 103 5.61 -22.00 -3.12
CA TYR A 103 5.78 -20.90 -2.17
C TYR A 103 7.25 -20.52 -1.96
N ALA A 104 8.13 -21.50 -1.77
CA ALA A 104 9.56 -21.28 -1.53
C ALA A 104 10.27 -20.55 -2.68
N ARG A 105 9.74 -20.62 -3.90
CA ARG A 105 10.26 -19.91 -5.09
C ARG A 105 9.71 -18.49 -5.25
N THR A 106 8.81 -18.04 -4.38
CA THR A 106 8.32 -16.66 -4.42
C THR A 106 9.39 -15.68 -3.94
N PRO A 107 9.45 -14.45 -4.47
CA PRO A 107 10.45 -13.45 -4.05
C PRO A 107 10.45 -13.22 -2.53
N TYR A 108 9.27 -13.19 -1.91
CA TYR A 108 9.15 -12.98 -0.47
C TYR A 108 9.69 -14.16 0.35
N ALA A 109 9.49 -15.40 -0.11
CA ALA A 109 10.04 -16.58 0.56
C ALA A 109 11.57 -16.70 0.37
N ILE A 110 12.08 -16.24 -0.77
CA ILE A 110 13.53 -16.14 -1.00
C ILE A 110 14.15 -15.12 -0.04
N VAL A 111 13.54 -13.94 0.12
CA VAL A 111 13.98 -12.96 1.12
C VAL A 111 13.97 -13.58 2.51
N ASP A 112 12.87 -14.23 2.92
CA ASP A 112 12.78 -14.89 4.22
C ASP A 112 13.91 -15.93 4.43
N LEU A 113 14.22 -16.73 3.40
CA LEU A 113 15.34 -17.66 3.42
C LEU A 113 16.69 -16.95 3.56
N LEU A 114 16.94 -15.92 2.75
CA LEU A 114 18.18 -15.13 2.79
C LEU A 114 18.41 -14.45 4.13
N THR A 115 17.35 -14.17 4.91
CA THR A 115 17.51 -13.57 6.24
C THR A 115 18.04 -14.52 7.31
N VAL A 116 17.82 -15.83 7.15
CA VAL A 116 18.22 -16.86 8.13
C VAL A 116 19.43 -17.66 7.65
N LEU A 117 19.60 -17.76 6.33
CA LEU A 117 20.66 -18.53 5.68
C LEU A 117 22.08 -18.19 6.17
N PRO A 118 22.48 -16.91 6.38
CA PRO A 118 23.85 -16.57 6.77
C PRO A 118 24.28 -17.23 8.07
N PHE A 119 23.39 -17.29 9.05
CA PHE A 119 23.69 -17.96 10.33
C PHE A 119 23.91 -19.46 10.13
N TYR A 120 23.01 -20.13 9.41
CA TYR A 120 23.13 -21.56 9.18
C TYR A 120 24.38 -21.89 8.37
N LEU A 121 24.73 -21.09 7.37
CA LEU A 121 25.99 -21.25 6.65
C LEU A 121 27.20 -21.05 7.56
N GLY A 122 27.18 -20.06 8.46
CA GLY A 122 28.25 -19.84 9.43
C GLY A 122 28.45 -20.97 10.44
N LEU A 123 27.41 -21.75 10.72
CA LEU A 123 27.51 -22.94 11.59
C LEU A 123 28.20 -24.13 10.89
N PHE A 124 28.01 -24.28 9.58
CA PHE A 124 28.47 -25.47 8.83
C PHE A 124 29.71 -25.21 7.97
N LEU A 125 30.02 -23.96 7.61
CA LEU A 125 31.14 -23.60 6.74
C LEU A 125 32.19 -22.80 7.51
N PRO A 126 33.45 -23.28 7.59
CA PRO A 126 34.57 -22.46 8.05
C PRO A 126 34.93 -21.43 6.96
N GLY A 127 34.96 -20.13 7.28
CA GLY A 127 35.35 -19.08 6.33
C GLY A 127 35.14 -17.66 6.84
N ASP A 128 35.61 -16.68 6.05
CA ASP A 128 35.44 -15.25 6.35
C ASP A 128 33.98 -14.80 6.10
N PHE A 129 33.30 -14.42 7.17
CA PHE A 129 31.87 -14.12 7.18
C PHE A 129 31.53 -12.68 6.75
N ARG A 130 32.48 -11.91 6.22
CA ARG A 130 32.23 -10.54 5.73
C ARG A 130 31.13 -10.47 4.66
N VAL A 131 31.08 -11.43 3.73
CA VAL A 131 30.00 -11.49 2.72
C VAL A 131 28.65 -11.86 3.37
N LEU A 132 28.69 -12.65 4.45
CA LEU A 132 27.48 -12.99 5.21
C LEU A 132 26.89 -11.77 5.92
N LEU A 133 27.70 -10.77 6.28
CA LEU A 133 27.22 -9.49 6.84
C LEU A 133 26.25 -8.78 5.87
N LEU A 134 26.58 -8.72 4.58
CA LEU A 134 25.72 -8.10 3.57
C LEU A 134 24.37 -8.84 3.45
N LEU A 135 24.38 -10.17 3.60
CA LEU A 135 23.14 -10.95 3.62
C LEU A 135 22.31 -10.71 4.89
N ARG A 136 22.92 -10.36 6.03
CA ARG A 136 22.16 -9.95 7.23
C ARG A 136 21.40 -8.64 6.99
N LEU A 137 21.93 -7.72 6.16
CA LEU A 137 21.19 -6.50 5.77
C LEU A 137 19.99 -6.80 4.87
N ALA A 138 19.93 -7.97 4.22
CA ALA A 138 18.75 -8.40 3.47
C ALA A 138 17.49 -8.52 4.36
N ARG A 139 17.65 -8.57 5.69
CA ARG A 139 16.55 -8.47 6.67
C ARG A 139 15.68 -7.23 6.44
N PHE A 140 16.26 -6.12 5.98
CA PHE A 140 15.52 -4.91 5.61
C PHE A 140 14.43 -5.18 4.57
N PHE A 141 14.69 -6.05 3.58
CA PHE A 141 13.72 -6.38 2.55
C PHE A 141 12.50 -7.15 3.08
N LYS A 142 12.54 -7.71 4.30
CA LYS A 142 11.31 -8.26 4.93
C LYS A 142 10.23 -7.20 5.12
N LEU A 143 10.61 -5.94 5.34
CA LEU A 143 9.67 -4.83 5.50
C LEU A 143 8.80 -4.62 4.25
N ALA A 144 9.32 -4.98 3.07
CA ALA A 144 8.59 -4.89 1.79
C ALA A 144 7.27 -5.67 1.82
N ARG A 145 7.20 -6.80 2.54
CA ARG A 145 5.97 -7.60 2.65
C ARG A 145 4.89 -6.87 3.45
N TYR A 146 5.28 -6.14 4.48
CA TYR A 146 4.36 -5.49 5.41
C TYR A 146 3.84 -4.14 4.88
N SER A 147 4.51 -3.54 3.90
CA SER A 147 4.08 -2.29 3.27
C SER A 147 3.14 -2.52 2.08
N PRO A 148 1.87 -2.04 2.13
CA PRO A 148 0.98 -2.05 0.97
C PRO A 148 1.56 -1.29 -0.22
N GLY A 149 2.22 -0.15 0.03
CA GLY A 149 2.83 0.67 -1.01
C GLY A 149 3.93 -0.08 -1.76
N MET A 150 4.75 -0.87 -1.06
CA MET A 150 5.79 -1.68 -1.71
C MET A 150 5.21 -2.80 -2.57
N ARG A 151 4.07 -3.39 -2.16
CA ARG A 151 3.35 -4.36 -3.00
C ARG A 151 2.78 -3.71 -4.26
N SER A 152 2.27 -2.48 -4.16
CA SER A 152 1.82 -1.71 -5.32
C SER A 152 3.00 -1.38 -6.25
N LEU A 153 4.11 -0.90 -5.71
CA LEU A 153 5.32 -0.62 -6.50
C LEU A 153 5.82 -1.87 -7.24
N ALA A 154 5.92 -3.01 -6.55
CA ALA A 154 6.33 -4.27 -7.17
C ALA A 154 5.37 -4.74 -8.28
N ALA A 155 4.06 -4.53 -8.08
CA ALA A 155 3.05 -4.85 -9.09
C ALA A 155 3.17 -3.93 -10.32
N ALA A 156 3.34 -2.62 -10.11
CA ALA A 156 3.56 -1.62 -11.15
C ALA A 156 4.81 -1.94 -11.99
N LEU A 157 5.95 -2.20 -11.33
CA LEU A 157 7.20 -2.59 -12.01
C LEU A 157 7.05 -3.89 -12.82
N LYS A 158 6.31 -4.87 -12.28
CA LYS A 158 6.05 -6.13 -12.99
C LYS A 158 5.16 -5.93 -14.21
N ALA A 159 4.16 -5.05 -14.12
CA ALA A 159 3.30 -4.69 -15.24
C ALA A 159 4.11 -3.99 -16.35
N GLU A 160 4.95 -3.03 -15.98
CA GLU A 160 5.75 -2.22 -16.92
C GLU A 160 7.13 -2.79 -17.26
N ARG A 161 7.41 -4.04 -16.91
CA ARG A 161 8.73 -4.67 -17.14
C ARG A 161 9.22 -4.58 -18.59
N LYS A 162 8.29 -4.57 -19.57
CA LYS A 162 8.62 -4.43 -21.00
C LYS A 162 9.05 -3.01 -21.34
N ALA A 163 8.30 -2.01 -20.86
CA ALA A 163 8.62 -0.60 -21.07
C ALA A 163 9.91 -0.21 -20.35
N LEU A 164 10.10 -0.65 -19.11
CA LEU A 164 11.34 -0.47 -18.35
C LEU A 164 12.52 -1.19 -19.00
N GLY A 165 12.31 -2.39 -19.54
CA GLY A 165 13.34 -3.09 -20.30
C GLY A 165 13.75 -2.33 -21.56
N ALA A 166 12.78 -1.78 -22.30
CA ALA A 166 13.04 -0.96 -23.47
C ALA A 166 13.81 0.32 -23.13
N SER A 167 13.43 1.03 -22.06
CA SER A 167 14.15 2.24 -21.63
C SER A 167 15.58 1.92 -21.18
N ALA A 168 15.79 0.81 -20.48
CA ALA A 168 17.14 0.37 -20.10
C ALA A 168 18.03 0.07 -21.32
N VAL A 169 17.49 -0.55 -22.38
CA VAL A 169 18.22 -0.78 -23.63
C VAL A 169 18.60 0.54 -24.31
N ILE A 170 17.68 1.51 -24.35
CA ILE A 170 17.96 2.85 -24.91
C ILE A 170 19.06 3.56 -24.10
N ILE A 171 18.95 3.57 -22.77
CA ILE A 171 19.95 4.18 -21.88
C ILE A 171 21.33 3.53 -22.09
N PHE A 172 21.38 2.20 -22.11
CA PHE A 172 22.63 1.48 -22.33
C PHE A 172 23.24 1.80 -23.71
N GLY A 173 22.42 1.86 -24.75
CA GLY A 173 22.86 2.26 -26.09
C GLY A 173 23.47 3.66 -26.12
N VAL A 174 22.82 4.64 -25.48
CA VAL A 174 23.36 6.00 -25.40
C VAL A 174 24.64 6.07 -24.58
N VAL A 175 24.72 5.37 -23.44
CA VAL A 175 25.97 5.24 -22.66
C VAL A 175 27.11 4.73 -23.54
N LEU A 176 26.87 3.67 -24.32
CA LEU A 176 27.89 3.09 -25.19
C LEU A 176 28.35 4.06 -26.29
N VAL A 177 27.41 4.76 -26.93
CA VAL A 177 27.73 5.73 -28.00
C VAL A 177 28.48 6.93 -27.43
N MET A 178 28.03 7.51 -26.31
CA MET A 178 28.70 8.65 -25.68
C MET A 178 30.07 8.28 -25.12
N ALA A 179 30.21 7.09 -24.52
CA ALA A 179 31.50 6.58 -24.06
C ALA A 179 32.49 6.38 -25.22
N SER A 180 32.03 5.83 -26.34
CA SER A 180 32.88 5.63 -27.53
C SER A 180 33.30 6.97 -28.14
N ALA A 181 32.38 7.94 -28.21
CA ALA A 181 32.69 9.29 -28.68
C ALA A 181 33.70 9.99 -27.75
N MET A 182 33.53 9.84 -26.44
CA MET A 182 34.46 10.41 -25.45
C MET A 182 35.84 9.76 -25.53
N HIS A 183 35.91 8.43 -25.66
CA HIS A 183 37.16 7.71 -25.89
C HIS A 183 37.88 8.28 -27.11
N ILE A 184 37.20 8.39 -28.26
CA ILE A 184 37.81 8.93 -29.49
C ILE A 184 38.31 10.37 -29.29
N ALA A 185 37.58 11.19 -28.53
CA ALA A 185 37.96 12.60 -28.31
C ALA A 185 39.10 12.80 -27.31
N GLU A 186 39.18 11.97 -26.26
CA GLU A 186 40.06 12.21 -25.11
C GLU A 186 41.18 11.18 -24.94
N HIS A 187 41.14 10.02 -25.61
CA HIS A 187 42.13 8.96 -25.36
C HIS A 187 43.58 9.42 -25.59
N ALA A 188 43.80 10.34 -26.54
CA ALA A 188 45.13 10.86 -26.84
C ALA A 188 45.62 11.84 -25.78
N ALA A 189 44.72 12.61 -25.16
CA ALA A 189 45.04 13.60 -24.14
C ALA A 189 45.08 13.01 -22.73
N GLN A 190 44.26 11.97 -22.48
CA GLN A 190 44.06 11.35 -21.17
C GLN A 190 43.98 9.82 -21.30
N PRO A 191 45.07 9.14 -21.72
CA PRO A 191 45.08 7.69 -21.90
C PRO A 191 44.81 6.92 -20.60
N ASP A 192 45.18 7.48 -19.44
CA ASP A 192 44.95 6.83 -18.14
C ASP A 192 43.49 6.88 -17.66
N LYS A 193 42.65 7.73 -18.28
CA LYS A 193 41.24 7.93 -17.87
C LYS A 193 40.24 7.52 -18.94
N PHE A 194 40.56 7.77 -20.19
CA PHE A 194 39.74 7.46 -21.35
C PHE A 194 40.47 6.50 -22.29
N GLY A 195 41.34 5.63 -21.77
CA GLY A 195 42.18 4.70 -22.53
C GLY A 195 41.39 3.57 -23.19
N SER A 196 40.19 3.28 -22.69
CA SER A 196 39.30 2.27 -23.24
C SER A 196 37.83 2.72 -23.21
N ILE A 197 36.99 2.04 -23.99
CA ILE A 197 35.54 2.28 -23.99
C ILE A 197 34.93 1.98 -22.60
N PRO A 198 35.24 0.86 -21.90
CA PRO A 198 34.71 0.61 -20.57
C PRO A 198 35.07 1.68 -19.52
N GLU A 199 36.28 2.22 -19.56
CA GLU A 199 36.66 3.34 -18.67
C GLU A 199 35.86 4.60 -19.01
N SER A 200 35.68 4.89 -20.30
CA SER A 200 34.82 5.99 -20.76
C SER A 200 33.34 5.77 -20.40
N MET A 201 32.88 4.51 -20.28
CA MET A 201 31.52 4.19 -19.85
C MET A 201 31.27 4.59 -18.39
N TRP A 202 32.26 4.49 -17.49
CA TRP A 202 32.12 5.00 -16.12
C TRP A 202 31.78 6.48 -16.13
N TRP A 203 32.55 7.29 -16.88
CA TRP A 203 32.27 8.72 -17.06
C TRP A 203 30.88 8.98 -17.65
N ALA A 204 30.50 8.24 -18.71
CA ALA A 204 29.21 8.41 -19.37
C ALA A 204 28.05 8.09 -18.42
N VAL A 205 28.13 7.02 -17.64
CA VAL A 205 27.12 6.65 -16.63
C VAL A 205 27.00 7.74 -15.58
N VAL A 206 28.11 8.20 -14.98
CA VAL A 206 28.12 9.24 -13.94
C VAL A 206 27.55 10.56 -14.45
N THR A 207 27.80 10.89 -15.72
CA THR A 207 27.30 12.13 -16.37
C THR A 207 25.81 12.02 -16.72
N ILE A 208 25.37 10.91 -17.34
CA ILE A 208 23.98 10.67 -17.73
C ILE A 208 23.06 10.57 -16.51
N THR A 209 23.56 9.98 -15.42
CA THR A 209 22.81 9.85 -14.14
C THR A 209 22.86 11.11 -13.27
N THR A 210 23.44 12.19 -13.78
CA THR A 210 23.58 13.50 -13.11
C THR A 210 24.28 13.43 -11.75
N VAL A 211 25.15 12.44 -11.53
CA VAL A 211 25.93 12.30 -10.27
C VAL A 211 27.13 13.24 -10.29
N GLY A 212 27.94 13.19 -11.35
CA GLY A 212 29.04 14.13 -11.57
C GLY A 212 30.08 14.20 -10.44
N TYR A 213 30.70 13.07 -10.07
CA TYR A 213 31.74 13.04 -9.01
C TYR A 213 32.93 13.99 -9.26
N GLY A 214 33.24 14.28 -10.53
CA GLY A 214 34.36 15.16 -10.91
C GLY A 214 35.74 14.49 -10.87
N ASP A 215 35.79 13.16 -10.73
CA ASP A 215 36.98 12.32 -10.79
C ASP A 215 37.60 12.27 -12.20
N VAL A 216 36.75 12.19 -13.21
CA VAL A 216 37.14 12.16 -14.63
C VAL A 216 36.34 13.21 -15.41
N VAL A 217 37.04 14.12 -16.11
CA VAL A 217 36.43 15.18 -16.92
C VAL A 217 37.24 15.38 -18.21
N PRO A 218 36.58 15.72 -19.35
CA PRO A 218 37.28 15.99 -20.60
C PRO A 218 38.07 17.30 -20.53
N VAL A 219 39.26 17.30 -21.13
CA VAL A 219 40.11 18.50 -21.19
C VAL A 219 40.08 19.16 -22.57
N THR A 220 39.72 18.41 -23.62
CA THR A 220 39.66 18.93 -24.99
C THR A 220 38.36 19.71 -25.24
N ILE A 221 38.36 20.59 -26.24
CA ILE A 221 37.17 21.36 -26.64
C ILE A 221 36.07 20.41 -27.13
N ILE A 222 36.42 19.43 -27.96
CA ILE A 222 35.49 18.43 -28.49
C ILE A 222 34.91 17.59 -27.36
N GLY A 223 35.75 17.10 -26.44
CA GLY A 223 35.29 16.36 -25.26
C GLY A 223 34.34 17.19 -24.39
N ARG A 224 34.61 18.48 -24.18
CA ARG A 224 33.67 19.37 -23.46
C ARG A 224 32.34 19.56 -24.18
N MET A 225 32.33 19.65 -25.50
CA MET A 225 31.09 19.68 -26.29
C MET A 225 30.30 18.37 -26.15
N ILE A 226 30.98 17.22 -26.25
CA ILE A 226 30.39 15.89 -26.03
C ILE A 226 29.81 15.79 -24.62
N ALA A 227 30.53 16.26 -23.60
CA ALA A 227 30.05 16.27 -22.22
C ALA A 227 28.80 17.13 -22.03
N GLY A 228 28.77 18.34 -22.62
CA GLY A 228 27.58 19.19 -22.59
C GLY A 228 26.37 18.51 -23.23
N PHE A 229 26.55 17.89 -24.39
CA PHE A 229 25.50 17.14 -25.07
C PHE A 229 25.06 15.90 -24.27
N THR A 230 26.01 15.17 -23.68
CA THR A 230 25.76 13.98 -22.85
C THR A 230 24.95 14.34 -21.61
N ALA A 231 25.27 15.44 -20.94
CA ALA A 231 24.51 15.92 -19.79
C ALA A 231 23.05 16.27 -20.16
N PHE A 232 22.85 16.94 -21.30
CA PHE A 232 21.50 17.23 -21.81
C PHE A 232 20.72 15.95 -22.15
N MET A 233 21.35 14.99 -22.82
CA MET A 233 20.74 13.68 -23.09
C MET A 233 20.39 12.92 -21.81
N GLY A 234 21.23 12.99 -20.77
CA GLY A 234 20.97 12.37 -19.48
C GLY A 234 19.65 12.81 -18.86
N PHE A 235 19.39 14.12 -18.86
CA PHE A 235 18.11 14.67 -18.38
C PHE A 235 16.90 14.09 -19.13
N LEU A 236 16.96 14.01 -20.46
CA LEU A 236 15.87 13.44 -21.27
C LEU A 236 15.67 11.94 -21.05
N LEU A 237 16.77 11.20 -20.91
CA LEU A 237 16.74 9.75 -20.76
C LEU A 237 16.21 9.31 -19.39
N LEU A 238 16.58 10.01 -18.32
CA LEU A 238 16.09 9.71 -16.97
C LEU A 238 14.59 9.96 -16.82
N ALA A 239 14.00 10.87 -17.61
CA ALA A 239 12.56 11.12 -17.61
C ALA A 239 11.75 9.87 -17.99
N LEU A 240 12.29 8.98 -18.83
CA LEU A 240 11.59 7.76 -19.29
C LEU A 240 11.30 6.77 -18.15
N PRO A 241 12.30 6.18 -17.46
CA PRO A 241 12.01 5.24 -16.38
C PRO A 241 11.25 5.90 -15.22
N VAL A 242 11.54 7.16 -14.90
CA VAL A 242 10.81 7.89 -13.84
C VAL A 242 9.33 8.04 -14.21
N GLY A 243 9.03 8.48 -15.45
CA GLY A 243 7.67 8.62 -15.94
C GLY A 243 6.91 7.30 -15.97
N ILE A 244 7.53 6.23 -16.49
CA ILE A 244 6.94 4.88 -16.54
C ILE A 244 6.60 4.37 -15.13
N VAL A 245 7.52 4.49 -14.18
CA VAL A 245 7.27 4.04 -12.80
C VAL A 245 6.20 4.89 -12.13
N ALA A 246 6.21 6.22 -12.33
CA ALA A 246 5.24 7.12 -11.73
C ALA A 246 3.82 6.85 -12.22
N THR A 247 3.62 6.73 -13.54
CA THR A 247 2.29 6.45 -14.11
C THR A 247 1.79 5.07 -13.72
N ALA A 248 2.65 4.05 -13.76
CA ALA A 248 2.26 2.69 -13.38
C ALA A 248 1.94 2.56 -11.89
N PHE A 249 2.66 3.27 -11.04
CA PHE A 249 2.39 3.29 -9.61
C PHE A 249 1.07 4.00 -9.29
N ALA A 250 0.81 5.15 -9.94
CA ALA A 250 -0.47 5.84 -9.83
C ALA A 250 -1.63 4.95 -10.28
N GLU A 251 -1.51 4.31 -11.45
CA GLU A 251 -2.51 3.39 -11.99
C GLU A 251 -2.76 2.20 -11.06
N GLU A 252 -1.71 1.60 -10.47
CA GLU A 252 -1.85 0.50 -9.52
C GLU A 252 -2.56 0.92 -8.23
N ILE A 253 -2.31 2.13 -7.74
CA ILE A 253 -3.02 2.68 -6.57
C ILE A 253 -4.50 2.87 -6.92
N HIS A 254 -4.81 3.54 -8.04
CA HIS A 254 -6.19 3.75 -8.48
C HIS A 254 -6.93 2.44 -8.72
N ARG A 255 -6.29 1.44 -9.34
CA ARG A 255 -6.89 0.11 -9.55
C ARG A 255 -7.20 -0.60 -8.22
N ARG A 256 -6.35 -0.43 -7.20
CA ARG A 256 -6.61 -1.01 -5.87
C ARG A 256 -7.76 -0.32 -5.16
N GLU A 257 -7.83 1.01 -5.23
CA GLU A 257 -8.99 1.77 -4.75
C GLU A 257 -10.26 1.32 -5.45
N PHE A 258 -10.23 1.21 -6.79
CA PHE A 258 -11.34 0.67 -7.59
C PHE A 258 -11.81 -0.70 -7.09
N VAL A 259 -10.91 -1.67 -6.92
CA VAL A 259 -11.28 -3.03 -6.49
C VAL A 259 -11.85 -3.04 -5.07
N VAL A 260 -11.29 -2.23 -4.17
CA VAL A 260 -11.77 -2.12 -2.79
C VAL A 260 -13.15 -1.47 -2.76
N THR A 261 -13.34 -0.34 -3.45
CA THR A 261 -14.60 0.39 -3.59
C THR A 261 -15.68 -0.48 -4.25
N TRP A 262 -15.33 -1.20 -5.31
CA TRP A 262 -16.23 -2.16 -5.96
C TRP A 262 -16.72 -3.23 -4.98
N SER A 263 -15.78 -3.86 -4.27
CA SER A 263 -16.13 -4.88 -3.29
C SER A 263 -17.05 -4.32 -2.22
N MET A 264 -16.89 -3.06 -1.83
CA MET A 264 -17.73 -2.39 -0.85
C MET A 264 -19.13 -2.07 -1.39
N ILE A 265 -19.23 -1.53 -2.61
CA ILE A 265 -20.50 -1.20 -3.27
C ILE A 265 -21.36 -2.46 -3.45
N ALA A 266 -20.75 -3.56 -3.90
CA ALA A 266 -21.44 -4.82 -4.13
C ALA A 266 -22.10 -5.41 -2.85
N HIS A 267 -21.65 -5.02 -1.66
CA HIS A 267 -22.26 -5.45 -0.38
C HIS A 267 -23.41 -4.54 0.07
N VAL A 268 -23.58 -3.36 -0.53
CA VAL A 268 -24.69 -2.46 -0.21
C VAL A 268 -25.91 -2.90 -1.02
N PRO A 269 -27.01 -3.35 -0.38
CA PRO A 269 -28.18 -3.88 -1.08
C PRO A 269 -28.77 -2.92 -2.13
N LEU A 270 -28.65 -1.61 -1.89
CA LEU A 270 -29.05 -0.55 -2.81
C LEU A 270 -28.46 -0.71 -4.22
N PHE A 271 -27.20 -1.13 -4.30
CA PHE A 271 -26.40 -1.21 -5.53
C PHE A 271 -26.22 -2.65 -6.06
N ALA A 272 -26.75 -3.66 -5.34
CA ALA A 272 -26.51 -5.07 -5.64
C ALA A 272 -27.10 -5.55 -6.99
N THR A 273 -28.08 -4.82 -7.54
CA THR A 273 -28.72 -5.18 -8.81
C THR A 273 -28.11 -4.48 -10.02
N LEU A 274 -27.12 -3.62 -9.80
CA LEU A 274 -26.50 -2.86 -10.88
C LEU A 274 -25.53 -3.75 -11.66
N ASP A 275 -25.48 -3.53 -12.97
CA ASP A 275 -24.53 -4.20 -13.83
C ASP A 275 -23.12 -3.61 -13.67
N ALA A 276 -22.15 -4.23 -14.35
CA ALA A 276 -20.77 -3.84 -14.15
C ALA A 276 -20.42 -2.45 -14.69
N SER A 277 -21.10 -2.01 -15.74
CA SER A 277 -20.95 -0.67 -16.31
C SER A 277 -21.55 0.40 -15.40
N GLU A 278 -22.76 0.16 -14.89
CA GLU A 278 -23.46 1.06 -13.99
C GLU A 278 -22.66 1.27 -12.70
N ILE A 279 -22.14 0.19 -12.10
CA ILE A 279 -21.29 0.31 -10.90
C ILE A 279 -20.04 1.14 -11.22
N ALA A 280 -19.37 0.88 -12.34
CA ALA A 280 -18.17 1.63 -12.73
C ALA A 280 -18.45 3.13 -12.89
N GLU A 281 -19.62 3.52 -13.41
CA GLU A 281 -20.02 4.92 -13.48
C GLU A 281 -20.20 5.54 -12.08
N ILE A 282 -20.86 4.82 -11.16
CA ILE A 282 -21.19 5.34 -9.83
C ILE A 282 -19.94 5.48 -8.95
N MET A 283 -18.95 4.62 -9.16
CA MET A 283 -17.70 4.66 -8.39
C MET A 283 -16.97 5.99 -8.49
N HIS A 284 -17.14 6.75 -9.57
CA HIS A 284 -16.53 8.07 -9.72
C HIS A 284 -17.09 9.11 -8.74
N TYR A 285 -18.30 8.88 -8.21
CA TYR A 285 -18.96 9.74 -7.23
C TYR A 285 -18.75 9.25 -5.79
N LEU A 286 -18.23 8.03 -5.60
CA LEU A 286 -18.09 7.40 -4.30
C LEU A 286 -16.63 7.36 -3.85
N ARG A 287 -16.36 7.89 -2.66
CA ARG A 287 -15.02 7.84 -2.04
C ARG A 287 -14.99 6.83 -0.90
N ALA A 288 -14.05 5.90 -0.95
CA ALA A 288 -13.83 4.96 0.14
C ALA A 288 -13.08 5.61 1.31
N GLN A 289 -13.59 5.46 2.53
CA GLN A 289 -12.96 5.93 3.76
C GLN A 289 -12.90 4.79 4.79
N THR A 290 -11.72 4.51 5.34
CA THR A 290 -11.57 3.56 6.46
C THR A 290 -11.42 4.34 7.76
N VAL A 291 -12.27 4.05 8.74
CA VAL A 291 -12.36 4.80 9.99
C VAL A 291 -12.12 3.85 11.18
N PRO A 292 -11.17 4.14 12.09
CA PRO A 292 -10.97 3.36 13.31
C PRO A 292 -12.19 3.38 14.24
N ALA A 293 -12.32 2.38 15.12
CA ALA A 293 -13.35 2.37 16.17
C ALA A 293 -13.20 3.57 17.13
N GLY A 294 -14.33 4.10 17.62
CA GLY A 294 -14.42 5.22 18.56
C GLY A 294 -14.31 6.61 17.92
N THR A 295 -14.08 6.69 16.61
CA THR A 295 -13.93 7.94 15.87
C THR A 295 -15.28 8.59 15.62
N ILE A 296 -15.36 9.91 15.84
CA ILE A 296 -16.53 10.70 15.47
C ILE A 296 -16.43 11.02 13.97
N VAL A 297 -17.37 10.51 13.18
CA VAL A 297 -17.41 10.70 11.71
C VAL A 297 -18.13 12.00 11.36
N VAL A 298 -19.19 12.31 12.10
CA VAL A 298 -20.05 13.48 11.89
C VAL A 298 -20.38 14.06 13.26
N ARG A 299 -20.33 15.39 13.42
CA ARG A 299 -20.84 16.04 14.64
C ARG A 299 -22.16 16.76 14.36
N ARG A 300 -23.07 16.70 15.33
CA ARG A 300 -24.31 17.48 15.31
C ARG A 300 -24.00 18.98 15.14
N GLY A 301 -24.76 19.66 14.29
CA GLY A 301 -24.65 21.10 14.03
C GLY A 301 -23.64 21.49 12.94
N GLU A 302 -22.80 20.56 12.47
CA GLU A 302 -21.92 20.80 11.31
C GLU A 302 -22.74 20.97 10.02
N GLU A 303 -22.14 21.60 9.01
CA GLU A 303 -22.74 21.65 7.67
C GLU A 303 -22.67 20.28 7.00
N ALA A 304 -23.71 19.94 6.24
CA ALA A 304 -23.81 18.66 5.57
C ALA A 304 -23.42 18.78 4.10
N HIS A 305 -22.23 18.26 3.77
CA HIS A 305 -21.71 18.26 2.40
C HIS A 305 -21.78 16.89 1.72
N CYS A 306 -22.03 15.82 2.47
CA CYS A 306 -22.00 14.44 1.99
C CYS A 306 -22.86 13.48 2.82
N MET A 307 -23.18 12.32 2.28
CA MET A 307 -23.78 11.19 3.00
C MET A 307 -22.83 9.98 2.99
N TYR A 308 -23.07 9.02 3.87
CA TYR A 308 -22.18 7.88 4.10
C TYR A 308 -22.96 6.57 4.01
N PHE A 309 -22.40 5.58 3.30
CA PHE A 309 -22.87 4.19 3.30
C PHE A 309 -21.89 3.33 4.10
N VAL A 310 -22.41 2.48 4.99
CA VAL A 310 -21.60 1.55 5.78
C VAL A 310 -21.37 0.29 4.94
N ALA A 311 -20.18 0.17 4.35
CA ALA A 311 -19.84 -0.99 3.53
C ALA A 311 -19.35 -2.17 4.37
N ALA A 312 -18.67 -1.91 5.49
CA ALA A 312 -18.26 -2.90 6.47
C ALA A 312 -18.12 -2.27 7.86
N GLY A 313 -18.45 -2.99 8.92
CA GLY A 313 -18.37 -2.50 10.30
C GLY A 313 -19.70 -1.98 10.85
N GLU A 314 -19.62 -1.10 11.86
CA GLU A 314 -20.78 -0.58 12.58
C GLU A 314 -20.53 0.86 13.05
N VAL A 315 -21.58 1.69 12.98
CA VAL A 315 -21.61 3.04 13.54
C VAL A 315 -22.82 3.20 14.45
N GLU A 316 -22.72 4.10 15.43
CA GLU A 316 -23.80 4.50 16.32
C GLU A 316 -24.11 5.97 16.07
N VAL A 317 -25.39 6.23 15.79
CA VAL A 317 -25.97 7.56 15.57
C VAL A 317 -26.63 7.99 16.88
N ASP A 318 -26.07 9.02 17.49
CA ASP A 318 -26.55 9.59 18.75
C ASP A 318 -27.63 10.64 18.48
N LEU A 319 -28.90 10.24 18.60
CA LEU A 319 -30.07 11.12 18.47
C LEU A 319 -30.49 11.62 19.87
N PRO A 320 -31.19 12.78 19.97
CA PRO A 320 -31.53 13.39 21.26
C PRO A 320 -32.28 12.50 22.25
N HIS A 321 -33.00 11.48 21.77
CA HIS A 321 -33.86 10.62 22.58
C HIS A 321 -33.57 9.12 22.45
N ASN A 322 -32.66 8.72 21.55
CA ASN A 322 -32.28 7.32 21.38
C ASN A 322 -30.97 7.18 20.59
N ALA A 323 -30.19 6.13 20.81
CA ALA A 323 -29.04 5.79 19.98
C ALA A 323 -29.42 4.68 19.00
N VAL A 324 -29.12 4.87 17.72
CA VAL A 324 -29.41 3.88 16.67
C VAL A 324 -28.10 3.35 16.11
N ARG A 325 -27.95 2.03 16.03
CA ARG A 325 -26.79 1.38 15.41
C ARG A 325 -27.06 1.05 13.96
N LEU A 326 -26.11 1.43 13.11
CA LEU A 326 -26.14 1.16 11.69
C LEU A 326 -24.96 0.25 11.32
N GLY A 327 -25.27 -0.91 10.76
CA GLY A 327 -24.32 -1.91 10.28
C GLY A 327 -24.19 -1.93 8.76
N GLU A 328 -23.61 -2.99 8.24
CA GLU A 328 -23.32 -3.17 6.81
C GLU A 328 -24.57 -3.02 5.93
N GLY A 329 -24.45 -2.28 4.83
CA GLY A 329 -25.52 -2.01 3.88
C GLY A 329 -26.46 -0.85 4.25
N GLN A 330 -26.35 -0.31 5.47
CA GLN A 330 -27.12 0.86 5.91
C GLN A 330 -26.35 2.16 5.64
N PHE A 331 -27.03 3.31 5.68
CA PHE A 331 -26.43 4.62 5.38
C PHE A 331 -26.92 5.70 6.35
N PHE A 332 -26.20 6.81 6.42
CA PHE A 332 -26.53 7.96 7.26
C PHE A 332 -26.10 9.30 6.65
N GLY A 333 -26.73 10.38 7.11
CA GLY A 333 -26.43 11.75 6.68
C GLY A 333 -27.24 12.23 5.48
N GLU A 334 -28.16 11.40 4.99
CA GLU A 334 -29.10 11.63 3.90
C GLU A 334 -30.02 12.83 4.14
N ILE A 335 -30.55 12.97 5.37
CA ILE A 335 -31.50 14.05 5.71
C ILE A 335 -30.88 15.42 5.48
N ALA A 336 -29.65 15.60 5.96
CA ALA A 336 -29.00 16.90 5.96
C ALA A 336 -28.53 17.31 4.54
N VAL A 337 -28.14 16.32 3.72
CA VAL A 337 -27.80 16.53 2.31
C VAL A 337 -29.02 16.89 1.47
N MET A 338 -30.13 16.14 1.60
CA MET A 338 -31.31 16.37 0.77
C MET A 338 -32.11 17.60 1.18
N ARG A 339 -32.24 17.83 2.50
CA ARG A 339 -33.00 18.98 3.03
C ARG A 339 -32.17 20.26 3.12
N LYS A 340 -30.88 20.21 2.77
CA LYS A 340 -29.92 21.32 2.90
C LYS A 340 -29.91 21.89 4.33
N THR A 341 -29.94 21.01 5.32
CA THR A 341 -29.91 21.36 6.75
C THR A 341 -28.56 21.02 7.39
N ARG A 342 -28.34 21.51 8.61
CA ARG A 342 -27.18 21.10 9.43
C ARG A 342 -27.35 19.65 9.92
N ARG A 343 -26.23 19.00 10.25
CA ARG A 343 -26.20 17.63 10.79
C ARG A 343 -27.09 17.52 12.04
N THR A 344 -28.04 16.59 12.00
CA THR A 344 -29.05 16.39 13.05
C THR A 344 -28.54 15.56 14.23
N ALA A 345 -27.49 14.76 14.02
CA ALA A 345 -26.95 13.82 15.00
C ALA A 345 -25.43 13.76 14.95
N THR A 346 -24.82 13.28 16.04
CA THR A 346 -23.41 12.90 16.07
C THR A 346 -23.29 11.42 15.74
N VAL A 347 -22.38 11.05 14.84
CA VAL A 347 -22.17 9.66 14.44
C VAL A 347 -20.77 9.21 14.84
N ARG A 348 -20.68 8.08 15.54
CA ARG A 348 -19.41 7.50 15.99
C ARG A 348 -19.28 6.06 15.54
N THR A 349 -18.09 5.65 15.13
CA THR A 349 -17.80 4.24 14.86
C THR A 349 -17.73 3.42 16.16
N THR A 350 -18.43 2.29 16.23
CA THR A 350 -18.29 1.33 17.36
C THR A 350 -17.24 0.28 17.06
N LEU A 351 -17.12 -0.11 15.79
CA LEU A 351 -16.09 -1.01 15.23
C LEU A 351 -15.24 -0.27 14.19
N PRO A 352 -14.07 -0.81 13.79
CA PRO A 352 -13.37 -0.31 12.62
C PRO A 352 -14.28 -0.46 11.39
N SER A 353 -14.61 0.65 10.76
CA SER A 353 -15.65 0.70 9.73
C SER A 353 -15.10 1.22 8.41
N LYS A 354 -15.59 0.65 7.31
CA LYS A 354 -15.33 1.14 5.96
C LYS A 354 -16.59 1.81 5.45
N LEU A 355 -16.48 3.08 5.12
CA LEU A 355 -17.56 3.94 4.69
C LEU A 355 -17.36 4.31 3.22
N LEU A 356 -18.44 4.37 2.45
CA LEU A 356 -18.47 5.01 1.14
C LEU A 356 -19.10 6.39 1.32
N VAL A 357 -18.39 7.43 0.90
CA VAL A 357 -18.83 8.82 1.00
C VAL A 357 -19.36 9.26 -0.36
N LEU A 358 -20.56 9.84 -0.38
CA LEU A 358 -21.17 10.44 -1.56
C LEU A 358 -21.44 11.92 -1.29
N ASP A 359 -20.86 12.81 -2.09
CA ASP A 359 -21.05 14.25 -1.93
C ASP A 359 -22.44 14.69 -2.40
N ALA A 360 -22.97 15.76 -1.80
CA ALA A 360 -24.30 16.28 -2.07
C ALA A 360 -24.52 16.69 -3.55
N GLY A 361 -23.49 17.31 -4.15
CA GLY A 361 -23.52 17.69 -5.57
C GLY A 361 -23.58 16.47 -6.48
N ASP A 362 -22.78 15.45 -6.15
CA ASP A 362 -22.68 14.22 -6.92
C ASP A 362 -23.93 13.34 -6.79
N LEU A 363 -24.60 13.35 -5.63
CA LEU A 363 -25.88 12.67 -5.42
C LEU A 363 -26.94 13.13 -6.43
N GLY A 364 -27.08 14.44 -6.63
CA GLY A 364 -28.04 14.98 -7.60
C GLY A 364 -27.73 14.56 -9.03
N THR A 365 -26.45 14.59 -9.42
CA THR A 365 -26.00 14.11 -10.74
C THR A 365 -26.25 12.61 -10.90
N LEU A 366 -25.99 11.81 -9.85
CA LEU A 366 -26.21 10.38 -9.84
C LEU A 366 -27.69 10.02 -10.03
N MET A 367 -28.59 10.67 -9.28
CA MET A 367 -30.04 10.45 -9.39
C MET A 367 -30.58 10.86 -10.76
N ALA A 368 -30.07 11.95 -11.34
CA ALA A 368 -30.47 12.41 -12.67
C ALA A 368 -30.04 11.45 -13.79
N ARG A 369 -28.85 10.84 -13.67
CA ARG A 369 -28.33 9.87 -14.65
C ARG A 369 -28.94 8.48 -14.49
N ASN A 370 -29.22 8.06 -13.26
CA ASN A 370 -29.78 6.75 -12.93
C ASN A 370 -31.08 6.89 -12.12
N PRO A 371 -32.24 7.11 -12.79
CA PRO A 371 -33.52 7.34 -12.12
C PRO A 371 -33.95 6.19 -11.19
N GLU A 372 -33.62 4.94 -11.53
CA GLU A 372 -33.93 3.77 -10.71
C GLU A 372 -33.16 3.79 -9.37
N ILE A 373 -31.92 4.25 -9.37
CA ILE A 373 -31.14 4.43 -8.13
C ILE A 373 -31.73 5.57 -7.30
N GLY A 374 -32.12 6.67 -7.97
CA GLY A 374 -32.80 7.78 -7.31
C GLY A 374 -34.07 7.33 -6.59
N ARG A 375 -34.92 6.55 -7.28
CA ARG A 375 -36.13 5.97 -6.69
C ARG A 375 -35.83 5.10 -5.47
N ARG A 376 -34.82 4.22 -5.55
CA ARG A 376 -34.46 3.35 -4.41
C ARG A 376 -33.86 4.11 -3.23
N ILE A 377 -33.10 5.17 -3.49
CA ILE A 377 -32.60 6.06 -2.44
C ILE A 377 -33.79 6.74 -1.76
N GLU A 378 -34.73 7.30 -2.55
CA GLU A 378 -35.95 7.92 -2.02
C GLU A 378 -36.82 6.93 -1.22
N GLU A 379 -37.00 5.70 -1.72
CA GLU A 379 -37.72 4.63 -1.04
C GLU A 379 -37.04 4.18 0.25
N ALA A 380 -35.72 3.99 0.24
CA ALA A 380 -34.96 3.63 1.43
C ALA A 380 -35.03 4.75 2.49
N ILE A 381 -35.03 6.01 2.07
CA ILE A 381 -35.19 7.18 2.95
C ILE A 381 -36.61 7.25 3.51
N ALA A 382 -37.62 7.03 2.68
CA ALA A 382 -39.02 7.00 3.12
C ALA A 382 -39.25 5.89 4.15
N ALA A 383 -38.64 4.72 3.96
CA ALA A 383 -38.68 3.60 4.91
C ALA A 383 -37.97 3.91 6.25
N TYR A 384 -36.93 4.76 6.24
CA TYR A 384 -36.26 5.24 7.46
C TYR A 384 -37.00 6.39 8.16
N GLY A 385 -37.84 7.14 7.43
CA GLY A 385 -38.69 8.20 7.99
C GLY A 385 -39.76 7.72 8.98
N ASP A 386 -39.99 6.40 9.06
CA ASP A 386 -40.89 5.76 10.03
C ASP A 386 -40.19 5.31 11.33
N VAL A 387 -38.90 5.62 11.51
CA VAL A 387 -38.21 5.41 12.80
C VAL A 387 -38.76 6.40 13.84
N PRO A 388 -39.29 5.95 14.99
CA PRO A 388 -39.92 6.82 15.98
C PRO A 388 -38.96 7.91 16.45
N GLY A 389 -39.31 9.18 16.22
CA GLY A 389 -38.53 10.35 16.65
C GLY A 389 -37.86 11.16 15.54
N ILE A 390 -38.00 10.76 14.27
CA ILE A 390 -37.59 11.59 13.11
C ILE A 390 -38.85 11.95 12.32
N THR A 391 -39.51 13.05 12.70
CA THR A 391 -40.69 13.54 11.97
C THR A 391 -40.29 14.13 10.62
N ALA A 392 -41.12 13.87 9.60
CA ALA A 392 -40.95 14.38 8.22
C ALA A 392 -40.94 15.93 8.11
N ARG A 393 -41.21 16.66 9.20
CA ARG A 393 -41.02 18.10 9.33
C ARG A 393 -39.94 18.33 10.37
N GLY A 394 -38.82 18.93 9.95
CA GLY A 394 -37.86 19.49 10.90
C GLY A 394 -38.57 20.50 11.78
N ASP A 395 -38.24 20.50 13.07
CA ASP A 395 -38.67 21.50 14.03
C ASP A 395 -38.37 22.90 13.49
N MET A 396 -39.42 23.55 12.96
CA MET A 396 -39.62 24.98 13.11
C MET A 396 -40.88 25.11 13.96
N THR A 397 -40.71 25.43 15.23
CA THR A 397 -41.77 26.07 16.02
C THR A 397 -42.12 27.38 15.30
N GLY A 398 -43.41 27.59 15.04
CA GLY A 398 -43.95 28.71 14.26
C GLY A 398 -43.82 30.10 14.89
N ASP A 399 -42.81 30.34 15.72
CA ASP A 399 -42.62 31.60 16.47
C ASP A 399 -41.52 32.50 15.89
N GLU A 400 -40.87 32.14 14.77
CA GLU A 400 -39.82 32.97 14.15
C GLU A 400 -40.13 33.44 12.71
N VAL A 401 -41.42 33.55 12.35
CA VAL A 401 -41.83 34.23 11.11
C VAL A 401 -42.72 35.43 11.43
N GLY A 402 -42.08 36.59 11.60
CA GLY A 402 -42.63 37.90 11.28
C GLY A 402 -43.49 38.59 12.35
N GLN A 403 -42.90 39.55 13.06
CA GLN A 403 -43.62 40.76 13.45
C GLN A 403 -42.99 41.97 12.74
N PRO A 404 -43.78 42.79 12.02
CA PRO A 404 -43.29 44.04 11.46
C PRO A 404 -43.09 45.06 12.59
N PRO A 405 -42.21 46.07 12.41
CA PRO A 405 -42.01 47.10 13.42
C PRO A 405 -43.26 47.99 13.50
N GLN A 406 -43.89 48.08 14.67
CA GLN A 406 -44.88 49.11 14.98
C GLN A 406 -44.19 50.31 15.66
N GLU A 407 -44.53 51.48 15.14
CA GLU A 407 -44.10 52.81 15.58
C GLU A 407 -44.61 53.14 16.98
N SER A 408 -43.73 53.73 17.80
CA SER A 408 -44.04 54.87 18.68
C SER A 408 -42.76 55.55 19.14
#